data_AF-U6KNF1-F1
#
_entry.id   AF-U6KNF1-F1
#
_cell.length_a   1.000
_cell.length_b   1.000
_cell.length_c   1.000
_cell.angle_alpha   90.00
_cell.angle_beta   90.00
_cell.angle_gamma   90.00
#
_symmetry.space_group_name_H-M   'P 1'
#
loop_
_entity.id
_entity.type
_entity.pdbx_description
1 polymer ?
#
loop_
_entity_poly.entity_id
_entity_poly.type
_entity_poly.pdbx_seq_one_letter_code
_entity_poly.pdbx_strand_id
1 'polypeptide(L)'
;MAGATFRGGISPLGSFPPKCSRGVTLLHSELEQIIAVAAGLPTDVDHLKEIEMQKMKQKQKEAAARVSKWHNLLQNARERKLAEQRLQEQRREQELLAQSQEEERQRQMQEEEEIQRAKLATMQRDEKFRTFLRAQMIADTIAWLRGQQEWLNQKNDLERMRQFDLLEEQKKLEERLRQREMHDKEKQQAKLILARATLKQQIQEREKQKEQEIMKAAAEAETNKKRLQELQQAEYEAERAKREESRRLYRELVKENEELQERRRAAEMQQKAEEAAAFACAAKLRQREEAIRKRQEEVRAWALGRSERLISQGAAVIAATQAEEARRIENQCEQWMAQVRQAEEAKQHKKAASLRHLMKSSEEQIEAKRREKKQKEKEDAEYVELFRKAATIAQEKEEREHQEQRRNRLKVRHEQERQAQEKEQLRRQQRELSLAEDMKSNEKLREVDLMVERFAEDSIAAAKAAGTDWRILEMARRRLRRQSSLREPHREHKGDNSRASPRTQIF
;
A
#
# COMPACT_ATOMS: atom_id res chain seq x y z
N MET A 1 8.17 -78.19 -84.68
CA MET A 1 7.04 -78.80 -83.94
C MET A 1 5.85 -78.77 -84.89
N ALA A 2 5.39 -79.89 -85.46
CA ALA A 2 4.53 -80.90 -84.81
C ALA A 2 3.25 -80.27 -84.25
N GLY A 3 2.03 -80.58 -84.69
CA GLY A 3 1.48 -81.57 -85.65
C GLY A 3 -0.05 -81.65 -85.44
N ALA A 4 -0.87 -82.53 -86.04
CA ALA A 4 -0.78 -83.35 -87.26
C ALA A 4 -2.17 -84.02 -87.53
N THR A 5 -2.49 -84.35 -88.79
CA THR A 5 -3.29 -85.53 -89.24
C THR A 5 -4.79 -85.71 -88.84
N PHE A 6 -5.68 -86.49 -89.52
CA PHE A 6 -5.77 -87.03 -90.92
C PHE A 6 -7.02 -87.96 -91.13
N ARG A 7 -7.83 -87.73 -92.19
CA ARG A 7 -8.74 -88.69 -92.91
C ARG A 7 -9.81 -89.50 -92.12
N GLY A 8 -10.78 -90.21 -92.73
CA GLY A 8 -11.22 -90.33 -94.14
C GLY A 8 -12.26 -91.47 -94.34
N GLY A 9 -12.85 -91.61 -95.55
CA GLY A 9 -13.95 -92.56 -95.87
C GLY A 9 -13.61 -93.76 -96.79
N ILE A 10 -14.63 -94.53 -97.18
CA ILE A 10 -14.65 -95.85 -97.90
C ILE A 10 -16.13 -96.12 -98.36
N SER A 11 -16.55 -96.83 -99.42
CA SER A 11 -15.97 -97.44 -100.64
C SER A 11 -17.05 -97.67 -101.75
N PRO A 12 -16.71 -98.08 -103.01
CA PRO A 12 -17.62 -98.10 -104.18
C PRO A 12 -17.89 -99.50 -104.84
N LEU A 13 -18.53 -99.49 -106.04
CA LEU A 13 -18.51 -100.49 -107.17
C LEU A 13 -19.42 -101.77 -107.16
N GLY A 14 -19.85 -102.23 -108.36
CA GLY A 14 -20.51 -103.55 -108.65
C GLY A 14 -21.21 -103.67 -110.03
N SER A 15 -21.29 -104.87 -110.67
CA SER A 15 -21.82 -105.06 -112.07
C SER A 15 -22.25 -106.51 -112.50
N PHE A 16 -23.01 -106.63 -113.62
CA PHE A 16 -23.24 -107.82 -114.52
C PHE A 16 -24.01 -109.08 -113.97
N PRO A 17 -24.32 -110.22 -114.69
CA PRO A 17 -23.98 -110.68 -116.09
C PRO A 17 -25.10 -111.14 -117.15
N PRO A 18 -25.52 -112.42 -117.43
CA PRO A 18 -25.63 -112.97 -118.84
C PRO A 18 -26.84 -113.89 -119.29
N LYS A 19 -26.79 -114.46 -120.54
CA LYS A 19 -27.49 -115.67 -121.16
C LYS A 19 -28.82 -115.49 -121.98
N CYS A 20 -29.27 -116.34 -122.95
CA CYS A 20 -28.67 -117.33 -123.91
C CYS A 20 -29.66 -117.78 -125.06
N SER A 21 -29.27 -118.80 -125.87
CA SER A 21 -29.91 -119.40 -127.09
C SER A 21 -31.14 -120.33 -126.82
N ARG A 22 -31.79 -121.12 -127.72
CA ARG A 22 -31.42 -121.93 -128.92
C ARG A 22 -32.67 -122.31 -129.77
N GLY A 23 -32.61 -123.26 -130.73
CA GLY A 23 -33.76 -123.66 -131.59
C GLY A 23 -33.69 -125.10 -132.16
N VAL A 24 -34.44 -125.35 -133.27
CA VAL A 24 -34.65 -126.61 -134.05
C VAL A 24 -35.83 -127.51 -133.63
N THR A 25 -36.67 -127.89 -134.62
CA THR A 25 -37.38 -129.18 -134.71
C THR A 25 -37.86 -129.43 -136.16
N LEU A 26 -37.76 -130.67 -136.65
CA LEU A 26 -38.40 -131.19 -137.87
C LEU A 26 -39.04 -132.53 -137.48
N LEU A 27 -40.32 -132.74 -137.77
CA LEU A 27 -41.08 -133.90 -137.31
C LEU A 27 -42.31 -134.20 -138.18
N HIS A 28 -42.31 -135.39 -138.80
CA HIS A 28 -43.42 -136.29 -139.17
C HIS A 28 -44.71 -135.78 -139.87
N SER A 29 -45.19 -134.55 -139.70
CA SER A 29 -46.31 -134.01 -140.51
C SER A 29 -45.89 -133.74 -141.96
N GLU A 30 -44.60 -133.57 -142.21
CA GLU A 30 -43.99 -133.62 -143.55
C GLU A 30 -44.15 -135.00 -144.22
N LEU A 31 -44.36 -136.09 -143.44
CA LEU A 31 -44.75 -137.38 -144.01
C LEU A 31 -46.20 -137.38 -144.47
N GLU A 32 -47.17 -136.81 -143.75
CA GLU A 32 -48.59 -137.00 -144.11
C GLU A 32 -49.04 -136.24 -145.38
N GLN A 33 -48.16 -135.44 -145.99
CA GLN A 33 -48.32 -135.00 -147.40
C GLN A 33 -47.99 -136.09 -148.44
N ILE A 34 -47.60 -137.31 -148.01
CA ILE A 34 -47.45 -138.55 -148.81
C ILE A 34 -48.59 -138.75 -149.82
N ILE A 35 -49.84 -138.50 -149.41
CA ILE A 35 -50.99 -139.17 -150.02
C ILE A 35 -51.34 -138.61 -151.42
N ALA A 36 -50.75 -137.47 -151.80
CA ALA A 36 -50.78 -136.94 -153.18
C ALA A 36 -50.00 -137.80 -154.21
N VAL A 37 -49.35 -138.90 -153.80
CA VAL A 37 -48.70 -139.89 -154.68
C VAL A 37 -49.68 -140.61 -155.62
N ALA A 38 -50.97 -140.72 -155.29
CA ALA A 38 -51.98 -141.38 -156.12
C ALA A 38 -52.92 -140.36 -156.79
N ALA A 39 -53.32 -140.50 -158.07
CA ALA A 39 -53.39 -141.72 -158.88
C ALA A 39 -52.67 -141.65 -160.26
N GLY A 40 -51.79 -140.67 -160.46
CA GLY A 40 -50.91 -140.58 -161.64
C GLY A 40 -51.52 -139.95 -162.90
N LEU A 41 -50.70 -139.94 -163.96
CA LEU A 41 -50.86 -139.24 -165.26
C LEU A 41 -50.82 -137.68 -165.17
N PRO A 42 -50.31 -136.97 -166.20
CA PRO A 42 -49.34 -137.42 -167.23
C PRO A 42 -48.26 -136.39 -167.64
N THR A 43 -47.33 -136.87 -168.49
CA THR A 43 -46.64 -136.15 -169.58
C THR A 43 -45.56 -135.09 -169.32
N ASP A 44 -44.73 -134.95 -170.35
CA ASP A 44 -43.65 -133.99 -170.57
C ASP A 44 -44.14 -132.57 -170.94
N VAL A 45 -43.16 -131.66 -171.06
CA VAL A 45 -43.25 -130.28 -171.59
C VAL A 45 -44.01 -129.29 -170.68
N ASP A 46 -43.37 -128.16 -170.31
CA ASP A 46 -43.96 -126.82 -170.47
C ASP A 46 -43.03 -125.66 -170.03
N HIS A 47 -43.10 -124.55 -170.77
CA HIS A 47 -42.22 -123.38 -170.56
C HIS A 47 -42.82 -122.28 -169.66
N LEU A 48 -44.12 -122.31 -169.35
CA LEU A 48 -44.88 -121.13 -168.91
C LEU A 48 -44.82 -120.79 -167.40
N LYS A 49 -43.74 -121.20 -166.71
CA LYS A 49 -43.47 -120.88 -165.28
C LYS A 49 -43.33 -119.38 -164.95
N GLU A 50 -43.28 -118.50 -165.95
CA GLU A 50 -42.99 -117.07 -165.77
C GLU A 50 -44.20 -116.17 -165.47
N ILE A 51 -45.43 -116.56 -165.83
CA ILE A 51 -46.57 -115.62 -165.81
C ILE A 51 -47.18 -115.44 -164.41
N GLU A 52 -47.42 -116.50 -163.64
CA GLU A 52 -48.04 -116.38 -162.30
C GLU A 52 -47.13 -115.71 -161.27
N MET A 53 -45.82 -115.92 -161.40
CA MET A 53 -44.78 -115.23 -160.62
C MET A 53 -44.91 -113.70 -160.66
N GLN A 54 -45.42 -113.13 -161.77
CA GLN A 54 -45.61 -111.69 -161.88
C GLN A 54 -46.83 -111.17 -161.09
N LYS A 55 -47.92 -111.94 -161.02
CA LYS A 55 -49.16 -111.52 -160.31
C LYS A 55 -48.97 -111.43 -158.80
N MET A 56 -48.24 -112.38 -158.20
CA MET A 56 -47.91 -112.34 -156.76
C MET A 56 -47.08 -111.09 -156.38
N LYS A 57 -46.23 -110.62 -157.30
CA LYS A 57 -45.34 -109.47 -157.13
C LYS A 57 -46.07 -108.13 -156.99
N GLN A 58 -47.33 -108.03 -157.42
CA GLN A 58 -48.17 -106.83 -157.21
C GLN A 58 -48.83 -106.82 -155.83
N LYS A 59 -49.39 -107.95 -155.37
CA LYS A 59 -50.05 -108.04 -154.05
C LYS A 59 -49.12 -107.70 -152.87
N GLN A 60 -47.82 -107.97 -153.02
CA GLN A 60 -46.81 -107.57 -152.04
C GLN A 60 -46.63 -106.04 -151.89
N LYS A 61 -46.93 -105.24 -152.94
CA LYS A 61 -46.74 -103.78 -152.90
C LYS A 61 -47.81 -103.05 -152.08
N GLU A 62 -49.09 -103.41 -152.25
CA GLU A 62 -50.20 -102.72 -151.57
C GLU A 62 -50.20 -102.97 -150.05
N ALA A 63 -49.87 -104.20 -149.63
CA ALA A 63 -49.74 -104.53 -148.21
C ALA A 63 -48.62 -103.71 -147.54
N ALA A 64 -47.45 -103.62 -148.18
CA ALA A 64 -46.32 -102.81 -147.70
C ALA A 64 -46.69 -101.32 -147.56
N ALA A 65 -47.42 -100.76 -148.53
CA ALA A 65 -47.85 -99.37 -148.52
C ALA A 65 -48.79 -99.00 -147.36
N ARG A 66 -49.64 -99.93 -146.90
CA ARG A 66 -50.52 -99.71 -145.74
C ARG A 66 -49.76 -99.82 -144.42
N VAL A 67 -48.90 -100.82 -144.26
CA VAL A 67 -48.12 -101.04 -143.02
C VAL A 67 -47.08 -99.94 -142.80
N SER A 68 -46.46 -99.42 -143.86
CA SER A 68 -45.51 -98.29 -143.78
C SER A 68 -46.08 -97.10 -143.00
N LYS A 69 -47.34 -96.70 -143.26
CA LYS A 69 -47.96 -95.57 -142.57
C LYS A 69 -48.09 -95.75 -141.04
N TRP A 70 -48.20 -96.98 -140.55
CA TRP A 70 -48.25 -97.27 -139.10
C TRP A 70 -46.84 -97.41 -138.51
N HIS A 71 -45.89 -98.01 -139.22
CA HIS A 71 -44.50 -98.13 -138.74
C HIS A 71 -43.82 -96.76 -138.60
N ASN A 72 -44.13 -95.82 -139.49
CA ASN A 72 -43.61 -94.45 -139.44
C ASN A 72 -43.89 -93.73 -138.11
N LEU A 73 -44.99 -94.03 -137.40
CA LEU A 73 -45.25 -93.46 -136.06
C LEU A 73 -44.24 -93.96 -135.02
N LEU A 74 -43.92 -95.26 -135.04
CA LEU A 74 -42.96 -95.89 -134.14
C LEU A 74 -41.52 -95.45 -134.43
N GLN A 75 -41.18 -95.26 -135.70
CA GLN A 75 -39.88 -94.73 -136.11
C GLN A 75 -39.73 -93.24 -135.75
N ASN A 76 -40.73 -92.40 -136.06
CA ASN A 76 -40.76 -90.99 -135.65
C ASN A 76 -40.63 -90.82 -134.11
N ALA A 77 -41.21 -91.72 -133.32
CA ALA A 77 -41.07 -91.71 -131.86
C ALA A 77 -39.63 -92.02 -131.39
N ARG A 78 -38.93 -92.94 -132.07
CA ARG A 78 -37.50 -93.23 -131.81
C ARG A 78 -36.59 -92.06 -132.23
N GLU A 79 -36.85 -91.47 -133.39
CA GLU A 79 -36.07 -90.35 -133.93
C GLU A 79 -36.24 -89.08 -133.08
N ARG A 80 -37.47 -88.79 -132.59
CA ARG A 80 -37.71 -87.74 -131.59
C ARG A 80 -36.89 -87.97 -130.31
N LYS A 81 -36.87 -89.19 -129.77
CA LYS A 81 -36.15 -89.50 -128.53
C LYS A 81 -34.62 -89.37 -128.69
N LEU A 82 -34.08 -89.69 -129.86
CA LEU A 82 -32.67 -89.45 -130.19
C LEU A 82 -32.36 -87.95 -130.39
N ALA A 83 -33.30 -87.17 -130.96
CA ALA A 83 -33.16 -85.72 -131.08
C ALA A 83 -33.20 -85.03 -129.69
N GLU A 84 -34.07 -85.48 -128.79
CA GLU A 84 -34.13 -85.03 -127.40
C GLU A 84 -32.83 -85.32 -126.63
N GLN A 85 -32.23 -86.50 -126.83
CA GLN A 85 -30.94 -86.85 -126.22
C GLN A 85 -29.82 -85.94 -126.72
N ARG A 86 -29.71 -85.71 -128.05
CA ARG A 86 -28.73 -84.77 -128.61
C ARG A 86 -28.93 -83.32 -128.12
N LEU A 87 -30.18 -82.90 -127.92
CA LEU A 87 -30.51 -81.61 -127.33
C LEU A 87 -30.13 -81.51 -125.84
N GLN A 88 -30.19 -82.60 -125.08
CA GLN A 88 -29.67 -82.65 -123.71
C GLN A 88 -28.14 -82.64 -123.65
N GLU A 89 -27.47 -83.31 -124.59
CA GLU A 89 -26.01 -83.30 -124.72
C GLU A 89 -25.51 -81.89 -125.06
N GLN A 90 -26.08 -81.25 -126.08
CA GLN A 90 -25.75 -79.86 -126.46
C GLN A 90 -26.00 -78.85 -125.33
N ARG A 91 -27.07 -79.02 -124.52
CA ARG A 91 -27.31 -78.17 -123.34
C ARG A 91 -26.22 -78.33 -122.29
N ARG A 92 -25.79 -79.55 -122.00
CA ARG A 92 -24.69 -79.81 -121.05
C ARG A 92 -23.36 -79.25 -121.54
N GLU A 93 -23.08 -79.34 -122.83
CA GLU A 93 -21.89 -78.71 -123.44
C GLU A 93 -21.94 -77.18 -123.32
N GLN A 94 -23.11 -76.56 -123.54
CA GLN A 94 -23.31 -75.12 -123.35
C GLN A 94 -23.22 -74.68 -121.88
N GLU A 95 -23.75 -75.47 -120.93
CA GLU A 95 -23.66 -75.22 -119.49
C GLU A 95 -22.20 -75.30 -119.00
N LEU A 96 -21.42 -76.29 -119.47
CA LEU A 96 -19.99 -76.41 -119.18
C LEU A 96 -19.16 -75.26 -119.78
N LEU A 97 -19.47 -74.84 -121.01
CA LEU A 97 -18.85 -73.67 -121.64
C LEU A 97 -19.16 -72.37 -120.88
N ALA A 98 -20.39 -72.20 -120.38
CA ALA A 98 -20.77 -71.05 -119.56
C ALA A 98 -20.00 -71.03 -118.23
N GLN A 99 -19.90 -72.16 -117.53
CA GLN A 99 -19.12 -72.27 -116.29
C GLN A 99 -17.63 -71.96 -116.51
N SER A 100 -17.04 -72.46 -117.60
CA SER A 100 -15.66 -72.14 -117.97
C SER A 100 -15.44 -70.63 -118.18
N GLN A 101 -16.39 -69.94 -118.85
CA GLN A 101 -16.31 -68.49 -119.04
C GLN A 101 -16.51 -67.69 -117.75
N GLU A 102 -17.27 -68.19 -116.78
CA GLU A 102 -17.41 -67.52 -115.47
C GLU A 102 -16.17 -67.68 -114.60
N GLU A 103 -15.54 -68.86 -114.59
CA GLU A 103 -14.24 -69.04 -113.93
C GLU A 103 -13.15 -68.16 -114.54
N GLU A 104 -13.08 -68.04 -115.88
CA GLU A 104 -12.12 -67.16 -116.55
C GLU A 104 -12.30 -65.69 -116.14
N ARG A 105 -13.54 -65.18 -116.07
CA ARG A 105 -13.82 -63.81 -115.59
C ARG A 105 -13.42 -63.60 -114.13
N GLN A 106 -13.66 -64.59 -113.26
CA GLN A 106 -13.26 -64.48 -111.84
C GLN A 106 -11.75 -64.46 -111.68
N ARG A 107 -11.01 -65.26 -112.45
CA ARG A 107 -9.54 -65.26 -112.48
C ARG A 107 -9.01 -63.91 -113.00
N GLN A 108 -9.58 -63.35 -114.07
CA GLN A 108 -9.23 -62.03 -114.59
C GLN A 108 -9.43 -60.92 -113.54
N MET A 109 -10.55 -60.89 -112.81
CA MET A 109 -10.78 -59.91 -111.74
C MET A 109 -9.77 -60.01 -110.60
N GLN A 110 -9.37 -61.23 -110.21
CA GLN A 110 -8.35 -61.45 -109.17
C GLN A 110 -6.96 -61.04 -109.67
N GLU A 111 -6.61 -61.37 -110.91
CA GLU A 111 -5.38 -60.93 -111.57
C GLU A 111 -5.32 -59.40 -111.68
N GLU A 112 -6.42 -58.71 -112.01
CA GLU A 112 -6.50 -57.26 -112.00
C GLU A 112 -6.27 -56.67 -110.59
N GLU A 113 -6.89 -57.23 -109.54
CA GLU A 113 -6.65 -56.78 -108.16
C GLU A 113 -5.19 -56.98 -107.72
N GLU A 114 -4.59 -58.13 -108.01
CA GLU A 114 -3.17 -58.38 -107.70
C GLU A 114 -2.24 -57.46 -108.51
N ILE A 115 -2.57 -57.19 -109.78
CA ILE A 115 -1.89 -56.18 -110.61
C ILE A 115 -2.03 -54.77 -110.01
N GLN A 116 -3.18 -54.38 -109.47
CA GLN A 116 -3.35 -53.07 -108.82
C GLN A 116 -2.58 -52.98 -107.50
N ARG A 117 -2.59 -54.04 -106.67
CA ARG A 117 -1.78 -54.11 -105.45
C ARG A 117 -0.29 -54.10 -105.78
N ALA A 118 0.13 -54.77 -106.85
CA ALA A 118 1.50 -54.73 -107.37
C ALA A 118 1.88 -53.33 -107.90
N LYS A 119 0.99 -52.63 -108.62
CA LYS A 119 1.18 -51.23 -109.07
C LYS A 119 1.34 -50.27 -107.89
N LEU A 120 0.54 -50.42 -106.84
CA LEU A 120 0.70 -49.62 -105.61
C LEU A 120 2.01 -49.95 -104.89
N ALA A 121 2.39 -51.23 -104.82
CA ALA A 121 3.65 -51.66 -104.21
C ALA A 121 4.89 -51.22 -105.03
N THR A 122 4.80 -51.10 -106.36
CA THR A 122 5.88 -50.53 -107.18
C THR A 122 5.91 -49.01 -107.11
N MET A 123 4.77 -48.32 -107.05
CA MET A 123 4.73 -46.88 -106.74
C MET A 123 5.34 -46.56 -105.37
N GLN A 124 5.09 -47.37 -104.33
CA GLN A 124 5.74 -47.23 -103.01
C GLN A 124 7.24 -47.60 -103.02
N ARG A 125 7.74 -48.24 -104.09
CA ARG A 125 9.16 -48.46 -104.35
C ARG A 125 9.81 -47.35 -105.20
N ASP A 126 9.03 -46.50 -105.87
CA ASP A 126 9.55 -45.30 -106.54
C ASP A 126 10.12 -44.34 -105.49
N GLU A 127 11.36 -43.92 -105.71
CA GLU A 127 12.07 -43.02 -104.81
C GLU A 127 11.40 -41.63 -104.73
N LYS A 128 10.64 -41.22 -105.76
CA LYS A 128 9.80 -40.00 -105.73
C LYS A 128 8.62 -40.12 -104.77
N PHE A 129 8.01 -41.30 -104.65
CA PHE A 129 6.94 -41.52 -103.67
C PHE A 129 7.51 -41.61 -102.25
N ARG A 130 8.72 -42.18 -102.11
CA ARG A 130 9.44 -42.25 -100.84
C ARG A 130 9.98 -40.90 -100.36
N THR A 131 10.37 -39.98 -101.24
CA THR A 131 10.69 -38.60 -100.84
C THR A 131 9.43 -37.85 -100.41
N PHE A 132 8.30 -38.05 -101.10
CA PHE A 132 7.01 -37.49 -100.66
C PHE A 132 6.57 -38.01 -99.29
N LEU A 133 6.61 -39.33 -99.05
CA LEU A 133 6.29 -39.92 -97.73
C LEU A 133 7.24 -39.41 -96.62
N ARG A 134 8.55 -39.28 -96.90
CA ARG A 134 9.49 -38.69 -95.94
C ARG A 134 9.18 -37.21 -95.66
N ALA A 135 8.79 -36.44 -96.68
CA ALA A 135 8.38 -35.04 -96.51
C ALA A 135 7.09 -34.93 -95.68
N GLN A 136 6.13 -35.84 -95.86
CA GLN A 136 4.93 -35.92 -95.02
C GLN A 136 5.29 -36.23 -93.56
N MET A 137 6.09 -37.26 -93.29
CA MET A 137 6.55 -37.58 -91.92
C MET A 137 7.30 -36.42 -91.26
N ILE A 138 8.08 -35.65 -92.02
CA ILE A 138 8.76 -34.45 -91.55
C ILE A 138 7.74 -33.34 -91.23
N ALA A 139 6.71 -33.14 -92.06
CA ALA A 139 5.65 -32.18 -91.81
C ALA A 139 4.83 -32.53 -90.55
N ASP A 140 4.48 -33.82 -90.38
CA ASP A 140 3.79 -34.32 -89.18
C ASP A 140 4.65 -34.13 -87.92
N THR A 141 5.97 -34.39 -88.02
CA THR A 141 6.92 -34.14 -86.92
C THR A 141 7.03 -32.65 -86.58
N ILE A 142 7.04 -31.76 -87.58
CA ILE A 142 7.04 -30.31 -87.38
C ILE A 142 5.72 -29.83 -86.75
N ALA A 143 4.58 -30.40 -87.14
CA ALA A 143 3.29 -30.10 -86.53
C ALA A 143 3.25 -30.55 -85.05
N TRP A 144 3.77 -31.73 -84.74
CA TRP A 144 3.90 -32.21 -83.36
C TRP A 144 4.83 -31.32 -82.52
N LEU A 145 6.00 -30.92 -83.05
CA LEU A 145 6.93 -30.01 -82.37
C LEU A 145 6.30 -28.63 -82.10
N ARG A 146 5.49 -28.10 -83.03
CA ARG A 146 4.73 -26.86 -82.83
C ARG A 146 3.72 -27.00 -81.69
N GLY A 147 2.90 -28.06 -81.69
CA GLY A 147 1.97 -28.33 -80.61
C GLY A 147 2.66 -28.53 -79.24
N GLN A 148 3.83 -29.16 -79.22
CA GLN A 148 4.65 -29.29 -78.01
C GLN A 148 5.14 -27.92 -77.51
N GLN A 149 5.57 -27.04 -78.42
CA GLN A 149 6.03 -25.69 -78.10
C GLN A 149 4.88 -24.78 -77.65
N GLU A 150 3.70 -24.88 -78.27
CA GLU A 150 2.47 -24.19 -77.87
C GLU A 150 2.04 -24.60 -76.45
N TRP A 151 2.06 -25.89 -76.13
CA TRP A 151 1.79 -26.38 -74.78
C TRP A 151 2.82 -25.89 -73.75
N LEU A 152 4.12 -25.87 -74.12
CA LEU A 152 5.17 -25.30 -73.27
C LEU A 152 4.96 -23.81 -73.00
N ASN A 153 4.56 -23.04 -74.01
CA ASN A 153 4.22 -21.62 -73.85
C ASN A 153 3.02 -21.44 -72.92
N GLN A 154 1.92 -22.17 -73.15
CA GLN A 154 0.74 -22.15 -72.26
C GLN A 154 1.09 -22.49 -70.81
N LYS A 155 1.93 -23.50 -70.59
CA LYS A 155 2.44 -23.85 -69.25
C LYS A 155 3.24 -22.70 -68.63
N ASN A 156 4.15 -22.10 -69.39
CA ASN A 156 4.98 -20.99 -68.93
C ASN A 156 4.14 -19.75 -68.60
N ASP A 157 3.07 -19.47 -69.37
CA ASP A 157 2.16 -18.35 -69.11
C ASP A 157 1.27 -18.59 -67.88
N LEU A 158 0.83 -19.84 -67.64
CA LEU A 158 0.18 -20.21 -66.37
C LEU A 158 1.13 -20.09 -65.16
N GLU A 159 2.40 -20.46 -65.31
CA GLU A 159 3.41 -20.28 -64.27
C GLU A 159 3.73 -18.79 -64.02
N ARG A 160 3.73 -17.94 -65.06
CA ARG A 160 3.83 -16.47 -64.93
C ARG A 160 2.62 -15.88 -64.21
N MET A 161 1.39 -16.25 -64.57
CA MET A 161 0.18 -15.77 -63.88
C MET A 161 0.24 -16.12 -62.39
N ARG A 162 0.57 -17.36 -62.05
CA ARG A 162 0.77 -17.80 -60.66
C ARG A 162 1.85 -17.00 -59.91
N GLN A 163 2.91 -16.56 -60.59
CA GLN A 163 3.93 -15.69 -60.00
C GLN A 163 3.41 -14.26 -59.78
N PHE A 164 2.60 -13.72 -60.70
CA PHE A 164 1.94 -12.42 -60.52
C PHE A 164 0.95 -12.44 -59.36
N ASP A 165 0.09 -13.48 -59.27
CA ASP A 165 -0.86 -13.66 -58.16
C ASP A 165 -0.14 -13.67 -56.81
N LEU A 166 0.95 -14.44 -56.69
CA LEU A 166 1.75 -14.56 -55.47
C LEU A 166 2.46 -13.25 -55.11
N LEU A 167 2.92 -12.47 -56.09
CA LEU A 167 3.48 -11.12 -55.88
C LEU A 167 2.40 -10.11 -55.46
N GLU A 168 1.16 -10.24 -55.94
CA GLU A 168 0.04 -9.45 -55.44
C GLU A 168 -0.33 -9.83 -54.00
N GLU A 169 -0.36 -11.12 -53.66
CA GLU A 169 -0.61 -11.55 -52.28
C GLU A 169 0.46 -11.04 -51.31
N GLN A 170 1.74 -11.06 -51.71
CA GLN A 170 2.83 -10.48 -50.93
C GLN A 170 2.64 -8.97 -50.71
N LYS A 171 2.31 -8.20 -51.77
CA LYS A 171 1.99 -6.76 -51.64
C LYS A 171 0.80 -6.50 -50.71
N LYS A 172 -0.30 -7.25 -50.87
CA LYS A 172 -1.50 -7.16 -50.03
C LYS A 172 -1.20 -7.52 -48.56
N LEU A 173 -0.25 -8.42 -48.31
CA LEU A 173 0.24 -8.73 -46.96
C LEU A 173 1.13 -7.62 -46.40
N GLU A 174 2.07 -7.08 -47.16
CA GLU A 174 2.88 -5.93 -46.76
C GLU A 174 2.03 -4.70 -46.42
N GLU A 175 1.03 -4.38 -47.24
CA GLU A 175 0.09 -3.27 -47.00
C GLU A 175 -0.67 -3.48 -45.68
N ARG A 176 -1.19 -4.69 -45.42
CA ARG A 176 -1.84 -5.04 -44.15
C ARG A 176 -0.91 -4.94 -42.96
N LEU A 177 0.38 -5.30 -43.11
CA LEU A 177 1.38 -5.17 -42.06
C LEU A 177 1.72 -3.70 -41.79
N ARG A 178 1.94 -2.89 -42.83
CA ARG A 178 2.17 -1.44 -42.72
C ARG A 178 0.97 -0.73 -42.08
N GLN A 179 -0.26 -1.10 -42.43
CA GLN A 179 -1.49 -0.59 -41.79
C GLN A 179 -1.55 -0.94 -40.30
N ARG A 180 -1.22 -2.19 -39.92
CA ARG A 180 -1.15 -2.61 -38.51
C ARG A 180 -0.09 -1.83 -37.75
N GLU A 181 1.12 -1.70 -38.30
CA GLU A 181 2.19 -0.89 -37.71
C GLU A 181 1.78 0.57 -37.48
N MET A 182 1.15 1.21 -38.48
CA MET A 182 0.68 2.59 -38.35
C MET A 182 -0.37 2.70 -37.26
N HIS A 183 -1.35 1.80 -37.24
CA HIS A 183 -2.40 1.79 -36.23
C HIS A 183 -1.87 1.49 -34.82
N ASP A 184 -0.83 0.67 -34.68
CA ASP A 184 -0.19 0.42 -33.38
C ASP A 184 0.73 1.58 -32.94
N LYS A 185 1.37 2.28 -33.88
CA LYS A 185 2.07 3.56 -33.62
C LYS A 185 1.08 4.63 -33.15
N GLU A 186 -0.09 4.74 -33.77
CA GLU A 186 -1.19 5.62 -33.32
C GLU A 186 -1.69 5.25 -31.93
N LYS A 187 -1.93 3.97 -31.63
CA LYS A 187 -2.32 3.52 -30.27
C LYS A 187 -1.25 3.85 -29.23
N GLN A 188 0.03 3.73 -29.57
CA GLN A 188 1.14 4.13 -28.69
C GLN A 188 1.15 5.65 -28.48
N GLN A 189 1.01 6.44 -29.53
CA GLN A 189 0.90 7.90 -29.43
C GLN A 189 -0.32 8.34 -28.60
N ALA A 190 -1.49 7.72 -28.80
CA ALA A 190 -2.69 7.99 -27.99
C ALA A 190 -2.48 7.65 -26.51
N LYS A 191 -1.84 6.52 -26.18
CA LYS A 191 -1.45 6.17 -24.81
C LYS A 191 -0.46 7.19 -24.21
N LEU A 192 0.52 7.65 -24.98
CA LEU A 192 1.47 8.69 -24.55
C LEU A 192 0.80 10.06 -24.34
N ILE A 193 -0.16 10.43 -25.19
CA ILE A 193 -0.95 11.66 -25.04
C ILE A 193 -1.82 11.59 -23.77
N LEU A 194 -2.50 10.46 -23.53
CA LEU A 194 -3.28 10.23 -22.32
C LEU A 194 -2.40 10.27 -21.06
N ALA A 195 -1.26 9.57 -21.05
CA ALA A 195 -0.31 9.62 -19.94
C ALA A 195 0.26 11.03 -19.70
N ARG A 196 0.51 11.80 -20.76
CA ARG A 196 0.94 13.21 -20.65
C ARG A 196 -0.18 14.11 -20.12
N ALA A 197 -1.44 13.80 -20.41
CA ALA A 197 -2.58 14.53 -19.88
C ALA A 197 -2.81 14.26 -18.39
N THR A 198 -2.76 12.99 -17.95
CA THR A 198 -2.89 12.63 -16.53
C THR A 198 -1.72 13.15 -15.70
N LEU A 199 -0.49 13.09 -16.21
CA LEU A 199 0.67 13.72 -15.56
C LEU A 199 0.52 15.25 -15.41
N LYS A 200 -0.04 15.93 -16.43
CA LYS A 200 -0.36 17.37 -16.31
C LYS A 200 -1.42 17.64 -15.22
N GLN A 201 -2.46 16.81 -15.13
CA GLN A 201 -3.49 16.93 -14.08
C GLN A 201 -2.87 16.73 -12.69
N GLN A 202 -2.05 15.70 -12.49
CA GLN A 202 -1.36 15.45 -11.22
C GLN A 202 -0.39 16.57 -10.81
N ILE A 203 0.25 17.24 -11.77
CA ILE A 203 1.07 18.44 -11.51
C ILE A 203 0.17 19.59 -11.03
N GLN A 204 -0.93 19.88 -11.74
CA GLN A 204 -1.87 20.95 -11.38
C GLN A 204 -2.60 20.69 -10.04
N GLU A 205 -2.86 19.43 -9.69
CA GLU A 205 -3.41 19.04 -8.38
C GLU A 205 -2.39 19.29 -7.26
N ARG A 206 -1.11 18.96 -7.47
CA ARG A 206 -0.03 19.26 -6.51
C ARG A 206 0.25 20.76 -6.39
N GLU A 207 0.12 21.52 -7.46
CA GLU A 207 0.23 22.99 -7.44
C GLU A 207 -0.91 23.59 -6.60
N LYS A 208 -2.17 23.18 -6.83
CA LYS A 208 -3.31 23.60 -6.00
C LYS A 208 -3.20 23.17 -4.54
N GLN A 209 -2.64 22.00 -4.25
CA GLN A 209 -2.38 21.56 -2.87
C GLN A 209 -1.37 22.49 -2.18
N LYS A 210 -0.26 22.84 -2.85
CA LYS A 210 0.72 23.81 -2.33
C LYS A 210 0.13 25.21 -2.17
N GLU A 211 -0.69 25.68 -3.10
CA GLU A 211 -1.40 26.96 -2.98
C GLU A 211 -2.32 26.96 -1.74
N GLN A 212 -3.04 25.86 -1.48
CA GLN A 212 -3.86 25.71 -0.28
C GLN A 212 -3.03 25.62 1.01
N GLU A 213 -1.87 24.97 0.99
CA GLU A 213 -0.93 24.94 2.13
C GLU A 213 -0.35 26.34 2.42
N ILE A 214 0.04 27.09 1.39
CA ILE A 214 0.51 28.48 1.52
C ILE A 214 -0.61 29.38 2.04
N MET A 215 -1.84 29.24 1.54
CA MET A 215 -3.00 29.99 2.03
C MET A 215 -3.35 29.66 3.50
N LYS A 216 -3.23 28.39 3.92
CA LYS A 216 -3.38 27.98 5.33
C LYS A 216 -2.30 28.60 6.20
N ALA A 217 -1.03 28.49 5.80
CA ALA A 217 0.10 29.09 6.53
C ALA A 217 -0.04 30.63 6.64
N ALA A 218 -0.55 31.30 5.59
CA ALA A 218 -0.85 32.73 5.62
C ALA A 218 -2.01 33.07 6.58
N ALA A 219 -3.08 32.26 6.62
CA ALA A 219 -4.19 32.43 7.57
C ALA A 219 -3.76 32.15 9.02
N GLU A 220 -2.91 31.14 9.24
CA GLU A 220 -2.29 30.87 10.54
C GLU A 220 -1.38 32.02 10.99
N ALA A 221 -0.57 32.59 10.08
CA ALA A 221 0.23 33.79 10.36
C ALA A 221 -0.65 35.02 10.68
N GLU A 222 -1.75 35.23 9.95
CA GLU A 222 -2.77 36.26 10.24
C GLU A 222 -3.38 36.11 11.63
N THR A 223 -3.81 34.89 12.00
CA THR A 223 -4.41 34.63 13.33
C THR A 223 -3.39 34.78 14.47
N ASN A 224 -2.14 34.34 14.26
CA ASN A 224 -1.07 34.54 15.24
C ASN A 224 -0.66 36.02 15.37
N LYS A 225 -0.67 36.79 14.27
CA LYS A 225 -0.48 38.24 14.30
C LYS A 225 -1.59 38.94 15.10
N LYS A 226 -2.85 38.55 14.90
CA LYS A 226 -4.00 39.08 15.67
C LYS A 226 -3.88 38.76 17.17
N ARG A 227 -3.57 37.51 17.52
CA ARG A 227 -3.27 37.10 18.91
C ARG A 227 -2.12 37.89 19.54
N LEU A 228 -1.04 38.17 18.80
CA LEU A 228 0.06 39.00 19.30
C LEU A 228 -0.37 40.46 19.53
N GLN A 229 -1.24 41.01 18.69
CA GLN A 229 -1.81 42.35 18.86
C GLN A 229 -2.78 42.40 20.06
N GLU A 230 -3.62 41.38 20.24
CA GLU A 230 -4.52 41.21 21.39
C GLU A 230 -3.71 41.12 22.70
N LEU A 231 -2.63 40.33 22.73
CA LEU A 231 -1.73 40.24 23.88
C LEU A 231 -1.03 41.57 24.19
N GLN A 232 -0.51 42.28 23.18
CA GLN A 232 0.11 43.59 23.36
C GLN A 232 -0.88 44.65 23.87
N GLN A 233 -2.14 44.59 23.44
CA GLN A 233 -3.21 45.44 23.98
C GLN A 233 -3.51 45.11 25.44
N ALA A 234 -3.65 43.82 25.78
CA ALA A 234 -3.86 43.38 27.16
C ALA A 234 -2.69 43.74 28.10
N GLU A 235 -1.44 43.65 27.62
CA GLU A 235 -0.26 44.10 28.37
C GLU A 235 -0.27 45.62 28.60
N TYR A 236 -0.61 46.41 27.56
CA TYR A 236 -0.73 47.86 27.68
C TYR A 236 -1.86 48.28 28.63
N GLU A 237 -3.00 47.62 28.59
CA GLU A 237 -4.13 47.86 29.50
C GLU A 237 -3.79 47.45 30.94
N ALA A 238 -3.10 46.32 31.14
CA ALA A 238 -2.64 45.89 32.47
C ALA A 238 -1.55 46.83 33.05
N GLU A 239 -0.64 47.35 32.22
CA GLU A 239 0.29 48.40 32.62
C GLU A 239 -0.44 49.70 32.96
N ARG A 240 -1.43 50.09 32.15
CA ARG A 240 -2.23 51.28 32.40
C ARG A 240 -3.01 51.17 33.71
N ALA A 241 -3.63 50.02 33.98
CA ALA A 241 -4.31 49.74 35.24
C ALA A 241 -3.34 49.91 36.43
N LYS A 242 -2.17 49.26 36.41
CA LYS A 242 -1.14 49.42 37.45
C LYS A 242 -0.67 50.87 37.64
N ARG A 243 -0.58 51.65 36.56
CA ARG A 243 -0.24 53.09 36.59
C ARG A 243 -1.38 53.94 37.17
N GLU A 244 -2.64 53.56 36.97
CA GLU A 244 -3.80 54.24 37.55
C GLU A 244 -4.03 53.85 39.02
N GLU A 245 -3.81 52.58 39.39
CA GLU A 245 -3.80 52.08 40.78
C GLU A 245 -2.69 52.72 41.62
N SER A 246 -1.44 52.74 41.14
CA SER A 246 -0.34 53.40 41.86
C SER A 246 -0.55 54.91 42.02
N ARG A 247 -1.15 55.58 41.03
CA ARG A 247 -1.59 56.99 41.17
C ARG A 247 -2.73 57.16 42.19
N ARG A 248 -3.64 56.19 42.29
CA ARG A 248 -4.71 56.17 43.30
C ARG A 248 -4.12 56.00 44.71
N LEU A 249 -3.31 54.97 44.92
CA LEU A 249 -2.65 54.69 46.20
C LEU A 249 -1.77 55.86 46.64
N TYR A 250 -1.04 56.52 45.73
CA TYR A 250 -0.27 57.72 46.04
C TYR A 250 -1.17 58.88 46.54
N ARG A 251 -2.34 59.09 45.91
CA ARG A 251 -3.30 60.11 46.36
C ARG A 251 -3.95 59.77 47.70
N GLU A 252 -4.21 58.50 47.97
CA GLU A 252 -4.74 58.02 49.24
C GLU A 252 -3.69 58.22 50.36
N LEU A 253 -2.42 57.82 50.13
CA LEU A 253 -1.31 58.06 51.06
C LEU A 253 -1.02 59.55 51.30
N VAL A 254 -1.14 60.42 50.29
CA VAL A 254 -0.99 61.88 50.47
C VAL A 254 -2.07 62.43 51.41
N LYS A 255 -3.34 62.04 51.21
CA LYS A 255 -4.44 62.45 52.09
C LYS A 255 -4.27 61.97 53.52
N GLU A 256 -3.88 60.70 53.72
CA GLU A 256 -3.60 60.18 55.07
C GLU A 256 -2.47 60.96 55.77
N ASN A 257 -1.46 61.40 55.00
CA ASN A 257 -0.35 62.21 55.53
C ASN A 257 -0.79 63.66 55.84
N GLU A 258 -1.65 64.25 55.01
CA GLU A 258 -2.29 65.55 55.25
C GLU A 258 -3.17 65.49 56.53
N GLU A 259 -4.04 64.48 56.66
CA GLU A 259 -4.83 64.26 57.88
C GLU A 259 -3.94 64.06 59.12
N LEU A 260 -2.83 63.32 59.01
CA LEU A 260 -1.89 63.16 60.12
C LEU A 260 -1.17 64.47 60.49
N GLN A 261 -0.91 65.36 59.53
CA GLN A 261 -0.38 66.70 59.79
C GLN A 261 -1.43 67.61 60.45
N GLU A 262 -2.68 67.55 60.03
CA GLU A 262 -3.78 68.28 60.67
C GLU A 262 -4.01 67.81 62.11
N ARG A 263 -4.02 66.49 62.36
CA ARG A 263 -4.11 65.91 63.71
C ARG A 263 -2.94 66.35 64.59
N ARG A 264 -1.71 66.44 64.05
CA ARG A 264 -0.54 66.99 64.79
C ARG A 264 -0.72 68.47 65.12
N ARG A 265 -1.13 69.31 64.16
CA ARG A 265 -1.40 70.74 64.38
C ARG A 265 -2.51 70.95 65.42
N ALA A 266 -3.56 70.12 65.40
CA ALA A 266 -4.62 70.14 66.39
C ALA A 266 -4.09 69.81 67.80
N ALA A 267 -3.27 68.77 67.93
CA ALA A 267 -2.63 68.41 69.20
C ALA A 267 -1.68 69.50 69.72
N GLU A 268 -0.86 70.11 68.86
CA GLU A 268 -0.02 71.26 69.24
C GLU A 268 -0.83 72.46 69.73
N MET A 269 -1.98 72.73 69.09
CA MET A 269 -2.89 73.82 69.51
C MET A 269 -3.61 73.49 70.82
N GLN A 270 -3.95 72.22 71.07
CA GLN A 270 -4.47 71.76 72.36
C GLN A 270 -3.42 71.92 73.46
N GLN A 271 -2.18 71.48 73.25
CA GLN A 271 -1.07 71.66 74.19
C GLN A 271 -0.85 73.14 74.53
N LYS A 272 -0.79 74.03 73.54
CA LYS A 272 -0.66 75.49 73.75
C LYS A 272 -1.85 76.08 74.52
N ALA A 273 -3.06 75.54 74.36
CA ALA A 273 -4.23 75.96 75.12
C ALA A 273 -4.20 75.45 76.57
N GLU A 274 -3.73 74.23 76.80
CA GLU A 274 -3.53 73.65 78.14
C GLU A 274 -2.41 74.38 78.91
N GLU A 275 -1.29 74.68 78.25
CA GLU A 275 -0.21 75.53 78.79
C GLU A 275 -0.75 76.91 79.16
N ALA A 276 -1.47 77.59 78.26
CA ALA A 276 -2.07 78.90 78.54
C ALA A 276 -3.07 78.86 79.72
N ALA A 277 -3.87 77.79 79.83
CA ALA A 277 -4.77 77.58 80.95
C ALA A 277 -4.00 77.33 82.26
N ALA A 278 -2.91 76.56 82.23
CA ALA A 278 -2.03 76.32 83.37
C ALA A 278 -1.33 77.63 83.83
N PHE A 279 -0.81 78.43 82.91
CA PHE A 279 -0.24 79.75 83.21
C PHE A 279 -1.29 80.71 83.80
N ALA A 280 -2.51 80.73 83.26
CA ALA A 280 -3.61 81.54 83.79
C ALA A 280 -4.05 81.08 85.19
N CYS A 281 -4.03 79.77 85.47
CA CYS A 281 -4.28 79.22 86.79
C CYS A 281 -3.17 79.60 87.79
N ALA A 282 -1.90 79.44 87.40
CA ALA A 282 -0.74 79.83 88.20
C ALA A 282 -0.72 81.35 88.49
N ALA A 283 -1.11 82.19 87.54
CA ALA A 283 -1.26 83.63 87.73
C ALA A 283 -2.35 83.96 88.76
N LYS A 284 -3.53 83.32 88.69
CA LYS A 284 -4.60 83.48 89.68
C LYS A 284 -4.19 82.99 91.07
N LEU A 285 -3.40 81.91 91.16
CA LEU A 285 -2.84 81.43 92.43
C LEU A 285 -1.84 82.44 93.02
N ARG A 286 -0.91 82.99 92.23
CA ARG A 286 0.01 84.05 92.67
C ARG A 286 -0.74 85.30 93.15
N GLN A 287 -1.73 85.78 92.40
CA GLN A 287 -2.58 86.91 92.81
C GLN A 287 -3.30 86.64 94.14
N ARG A 288 -3.77 85.41 94.36
CA ARG A 288 -4.39 84.99 95.63
C ARG A 288 -3.37 84.95 96.77
N GLU A 289 -2.16 84.44 96.55
CA GLU A 289 -1.09 84.44 97.55
C GLU A 289 -0.64 85.86 97.91
N GLU A 290 -0.47 86.74 96.93
CA GLU A 290 -0.13 88.15 97.13
C GLU A 290 -1.22 88.88 97.92
N ALA A 291 -2.51 88.64 97.62
CA ALA A 291 -3.62 89.20 98.38
C ALA A 291 -3.66 88.67 99.83
N ILE A 292 -3.33 87.39 100.05
CA ILE A 292 -3.21 86.81 101.39
C ILE A 292 -2.02 87.43 102.15
N ARG A 293 -0.86 87.63 101.51
CA ARG A 293 0.31 88.28 102.12
C ARG A 293 0.00 89.72 102.51
N LYS A 294 -0.54 90.53 101.60
CA LYS A 294 -0.98 91.91 101.87
C LYS A 294 -1.95 91.97 103.04
N ARG A 295 -2.96 91.09 103.09
CA ARG A 295 -3.91 91.04 104.21
C ARG A 295 -3.27 90.59 105.54
N GLN A 296 -2.26 89.72 105.50
CA GLN A 296 -1.47 89.38 106.70
C GLN A 296 -0.59 90.55 107.16
N GLU A 297 -0.01 91.31 106.22
CA GLU A 297 0.78 92.51 106.48
C GLU A 297 -0.10 93.65 107.04
N GLU A 298 -1.30 93.87 106.50
CA GLU A 298 -2.33 94.77 107.04
C GLU A 298 -2.74 94.40 108.47
N VAL A 299 -2.99 93.10 108.74
CA VAL A 299 -3.33 92.63 110.10
C VAL A 299 -2.16 92.82 111.08
N ARG A 300 -0.92 92.57 110.63
CA ARG A 300 0.30 92.86 111.42
C ARG A 300 0.44 94.36 111.69
N ALA A 301 0.28 95.21 110.68
CA ALA A 301 0.36 96.66 110.80
C ALA A 301 -0.75 97.22 111.71
N TRP A 302 -1.97 96.68 111.65
CA TRP A 302 -3.06 97.06 112.56
C TRP A 302 -2.78 96.62 114.01
N ALA A 303 -2.20 95.43 114.21
CA ALA A 303 -1.78 94.97 115.52
C ALA A 303 -0.63 95.82 116.10
N LEU A 304 0.35 96.19 115.27
CA LEU A 304 1.43 97.11 115.62
C LEU A 304 0.88 98.50 115.96
N GLY A 305 0.08 99.11 115.09
CA GLY A 305 -0.55 100.41 115.33
C GLY A 305 -1.60 100.42 116.45
N ARG A 306 -2.05 99.25 116.94
CA ARG A 306 -2.77 99.11 118.22
C ARG A 306 -1.79 99.05 119.40
N SER A 307 -0.72 98.27 119.27
CA SER A 307 0.36 98.19 120.27
C SER A 307 1.00 99.56 120.52
N GLU A 308 1.36 100.30 119.47
CA GLU A 308 1.92 101.65 119.53
C GLU A 308 1.00 102.65 120.23
N ARG A 309 -0.33 102.54 120.05
CA ARG A 309 -1.31 103.37 120.79
C ARG A 309 -1.44 102.97 122.26
N LEU A 310 -1.32 101.68 122.59
CA LEU A 310 -1.27 101.23 123.98
C LEU A 310 0.06 101.60 124.64
N ILE A 311 1.17 101.60 123.89
CA ILE A 311 2.49 102.05 124.31
C ILE A 311 2.50 103.57 124.50
N SER A 312 1.87 104.36 123.63
CA SER A 312 1.81 105.83 123.80
C SER A 312 0.84 106.25 124.91
N GLN A 313 -0.28 105.55 125.10
CA GLN A 313 -1.12 105.70 126.28
C GLN A 313 -0.37 105.30 127.56
N GLY A 314 0.32 104.16 127.55
CA GLY A 314 1.19 103.71 128.63
C GLY A 314 2.31 104.69 128.94
N ALA A 315 2.96 105.26 127.91
CA ALA A 315 3.99 106.27 128.04
C ALA A 315 3.45 107.62 128.55
N ALA A 316 2.22 108.01 128.19
CA ALA A 316 1.55 109.19 128.73
C ALA A 316 1.18 109.00 130.22
N VAL A 317 0.72 107.80 130.61
CA VAL A 317 0.51 107.45 132.02
C VAL A 317 1.84 107.41 132.77
N ILE A 318 2.89 106.80 132.20
CA ILE A 318 4.23 106.77 132.78
C ILE A 318 4.82 108.18 132.90
N ALA A 319 4.59 109.08 131.94
CA ALA A 319 5.02 110.47 132.03
C ALA A 319 4.26 111.25 133.11
N ALA A 320 2.96 110.98 133.29
CA ALA A 320 2.18 111.54 134.39
C ALA A 320 2.66 111.01 135.75
N THR A 321 2.85 109.69 135.90
CA THR A 321 3.41 109.12 137.13
C THR A 321 4.86 109.53 137.32
N GLN A 322 5.65 109.81 136.28
CA GLN A 322 7.01 110.37 136.40
C GLN A 322 7.00 111.85 136.82
N ALA A 323 5.94 112.61 136.52
CA ALA A 323 5.77 113.96 137.08
C ALA A 323 5.36 113.90 138.57
N GLU A 324 4.58 112.91 138.97
CA GLU A 324 4.27 112.62 140.38
C GLU A 324 5.46 112.01 141.13
N GLU A 325 6.25 111.15 140.47
CA GLU A 325 7.47 110.56 141.01
C GLU A 325 8.60 111.56 141.06
N ALA A 326 8.73 112.52 140.14
CA ALA A 326 9.69 113.64 140.29
C ALA A 326 9.42 114.41 141.59
N ARG A 327 8.15 114.71 141.87
CA ARG A 327 7.70 115.31 143.15
C ARG A 327 7.92 114.39 144.36
N ARG A 328 7.98 113.06 144.18
CA ARG A 328 8.40 112.12 145.24
C ARG A 328 9.91 111.96 145.34
N ILE A 329 10.67 112.13 144.27
CA ILE A 329 12.12 111.96 144.22
C ILE A 329 12.81 113.13 144.92
N GLU A 330 12.29 114.35 144.81
CA GLU A 330 12.67 115.46 145.71
C GLU A 330 12.49 115.08 147.20
N ASN A 331 11.48 114.26 147.52
CA ASN A 331 11.19 113.73 148.86
C ASN A 331 11.82 112.34 149.15
N GLN A 332 12.61 111.77 148.23
CA GLN A 332 13.16 110.41 148.35
C GLN A 332 14.65 110.27 147.96
N CYS A 333 15.30 111.34 147.49
CA CYS A 333 16.76 111.41 147.40
C CYS A 333 17.44 111.09 148.76
N GLU A 334 16.79 111.43 149.88
CA GLU A 334 17.25 111.07 151.23
C GLU A 334 17.15 109.57 151.55
N GLN A 335 16.29 108.83 150.84
CA GLN A 335 16.02 107.40 151.08
C GLN A 335 16.78 106.49 150.10
N TRP A 336 17.06 106.96 148.88
CA TRP A 336 17.68 106.15 147.82
C TRP A 336 19.12 105.70 148.10
N MET A 337 19.87 106.40 148.95
CA MET A 337 21.22 105.96 149.37
C MET A 337 21.23 104.62 150.12
N ALA A 338 20.08 104.16 150.64
CA ALA A 338 19.98 102.88 151.35
C ALA A 338 19.83 101.65 150.43
N GLN A 339 19.16 101.78 149.27
CA GLN A 339 18.68 100.62 148.50
C GLN A 339 19.63 100.12 147.39
N VAL A 340 20.58 100.95 146.95
CA VAL A 340 21.56 100.58 145.90
C VAL A 340 22.32 99.28 146.25
N ARG A 341 22.56 99.02 147.54
CA ARG A 341 23.31 97.85 148.04
C ARG A 341 22.63 96.49 147.84
N GLN A 342 21.34 96.43 147.49
CA GLN A 342 20.61 95.16 147.29
C GLN A 342 20.45 94.75 145.82
N ALA A 343 20.84 95.59 144.86
CA ALA A 343 20.56 95.35 143.44
C ALA A 343 21.62 94.51 142.68
N GLU A 344 22.81 94.32 143.25
CA GLU A 344 23.94 93.72 142.53
C GLU A 344 23.94 92.18 142.53
N GLU A 345 23.47 91.56 143.62
CA GLU A 345 23.50 90.10 143.82
C GLU A 345 22.65 89.34 142.78
N ALA A 346 21.51 89.92 142.38
CA ALA A 346 20.56 89.31 141.44
C ALA A 346 21.11 89.11 140.01
N LYS A 347 22.24 89.74 139.64
CA LYS A 347 22.84 89.59 138.30
C LYS A 347 23.58 88.27 138.09
N GLN A 348 24.05 87.62 139.15
CA GLN A 348 24.87 86.40 139.03
C GLN A 348 24.06 85.20 138.51
N HIS A 349 22.89 84.95 139.10
CA HIS A 349 22.11 83.72 138.85
C HIS A 349 21.64 83.53 137.40
N LYS A 350 21.37 84.62 136.65
CA LYS A 350 20.85 84.53 135.27
C LYS A 350 21.86 83.94 134.27
N LYS A 351 23.18 84.03 134.53
CA LYS A 351 24.21 83.49 133.62
C LYS A 351 24.26 81.96 133.60
N ALA A 352 23.98 81.29 134.72
CA ALA A 352 24.11 79.84 134.85
C ALA A 352 23.06 79.04 134.06
N ALA A 353 21.89 79.62 133.79
CA ALA A 353 20.79 78.92 133.09
C ALA A 353 21.06 78.73 131.59
N SER A 354 21.62 79.74 130.90
CA SER A 354 21.77 79.74 129.45
C SER A 354 22.70 78.63 128.92
N LEU A 355 23.84 78.42 129.60
CA LEU A 355 24.84 77.41 129.22
C LEU A 355 24.28 75.98 129.17
N ARG A 356 23.36 75.64 130.10
CA ARG A 356 22.74 74.31 130.15
C ARG A 356 21.79 74.03 128.97
N HIS A 357 21.27 75.07 128.31
CA HIS A 357 20.31 74.91 127.22
C HIS A 357 21.01 74.70 125.86
N LEU A 358 22.20 75.26 125.69
CA LEU A 358 23.03 75.10 124.48
C LEU A 358 23.61 73.67 124.36
N MET A 359 24.04 73.07 125.46
CA MET A 359 24.64 71.72 125.44
C MET A 359 23.65 70.66 124.91
N LYS A 360 22.42 70.64 125.43
CA LYS A 360 21.38 69.68 125.00
C LYS A 360 21.07 69.74 123.50
N SER A 361 20.95 70.97 122.96
CA SER A 361 20.67 71.15 121.54
C SER A 361 21.79 70.61 120.63
N SER A 362 23.04 70.57 121.10
CA SER A 362 24.17 69.99 120.37
C SER A 362 24.09 68.45 120.35
N GLU A 363 23.76 67.85 121.49
CA GLU A 363 23.62 66.39 121.65
C GLU A 363 22.47 65.84 120.78
N GLU A 364 21.32 66.52 120.76
CA GLU A 364 20.16 66.16 119.95
C GLU A 364 20.46 66.19 118.43
N GLN A 365 21.22 67.17 117.94
CA GLN A 365 21.64 67.24 116.54
C GLN A 365 22.63 66.13 116.14
N ILE A 366 23.52 65.72 117.07
CA ILE A 366 24.45 64.62 116.85
C ILE A 366 23.69 63.28 116.79
N GLU A 367 22.68 63.09 117.64
CA GLU A 367 21.81 61.92 117.57
C GLU A 367 20.99 61.86 116.28
N ALA A 368 20.39 62.97 115.85
CA ALA A 368 19.60 63.03 114.62
C ALA A 368 20.43 62.57 113.39
N LYS A 369 21.64 63.10 113.23
CA LYS A 369 22.55 62.71 112.14
C LYS A 369 23.02 61.25 112.23
N ARG A 370 23.17 60.70 113.44
CA ARG A 370 23.46 59.27 113.65
C ARG A 370 22.28 58.36 113.26
N ARG A 371 21.04 58.81 113.45
CA ARG A 371 19.83 58.07 113.04
C ARG A 371 19.66 58.11 111.52
N GLU A 372 19.81 59.27 110.91
CA GLU A 372 19.74 59.46 109.44
C GLU A 372 20.77 58.58 108.70
N LYS A 373 22.04 58.54 109.15
CA LYS A 373 23.06 57.68 108.53
C LYS A 373 22.69 56.20 108.60
N LYS A 374 22.15 55.74 109.74
CA LYS A 374 21.70 54.35 109.95
C LYS A 374 20.43 53.97 109.18
N GLN A 375 19.71 54.93 108.59
CA GLN A 375 18.61 54.65 107.67
C GLN A 375 19.16 54.47 106.24
N LYS A 376 20.02 55.38 105.77
CA LYS A 376 20.67 55.26 104.46
C LYS A 376 21.50 53.97 104.33
N GLU A 377 22.26 53.62 105.37
CA GLU A 377 23.02 52.35 105.43
C GLU A 377 22.13 51.08 105.36
N LYS A 378 20.82 51.19 105.61
CA LYS A 378 19.85 50.09 105.38
C LYS A 378 19.22 50.16 104.00
N GLU A 379 18.79 51.35 103.58
CA GLU A 379 18.20 51.59 102.26
C GLU A 379 19.17 51.14 101.15
N ASP A 380 20.45 51.51 101.25
CA ASP A 380 21.50 51.06 100.33
C ASP A 380 21.66 49.52 100.32
N ALA A 381 21.55 48.86 101.48
CA ALA A 381 21.64 47.41 101.59
C ALA A 381 20.41 46.70 100.96
N GLU A 382 19.21 47.26 101.14
CA GLU A 382 17.98 46.78 100.53
C GLU A 382 18.00 46.95 98.99
N TYR A 383 18.55 48.06 98.48
CA TYR A 383 18.78 48.23 97.05
C TYR A 383 19.81 47.23 96.49
N VAL A 384 20.92 46.97 97.19
CA VAL A 384 21.91 45.96 96.77
C VAL A 384 21.33 44.54 96.76
N GLU A 385 20.49 44.19 97.74
CA GLU A 385 19.72 42.95 97.76
C GLU A 385 18.76 42.83 96.56
N LEU A 386 18.05 43.91 96.21
CA LEU A 386 17.15 43.95 95.06
C LEU A 386 17.89 43.83 93.72
N PHE A 387 19.00 44.56 93.53
CA PHE A 387 19.81 44.47 92.31
C PHE A 387 20.46 43.09 92.14
N ARG A 388 20.89 42.43 93.22
CA ARG A 388 21.36 41.04 93.17
C ARG A 388 20.25 40.09 92.70
N LYS A 389 19.04 40.19 93.26
CA LYS A 389 17.89 39.35 92.87
C LYS A 389 17.44 39.61 91.44
N ALA A 390 17.50 40.86 90.97
CA ALA A 390 17.25 41.20 89.57
C ALA A 390 18.31 40.58 88.63
N ALA A 391 19.58 40.62 89.00
CA ALA A 391 20.68 40.03 88.22
C ALA A 391 20.56 38.50 88.11
N THR A 392 20.25 37.79 89.21
CA THR A 392 20.06 36.33 89.14
C THR A 392 18.84 35.94 88.29
N ILE A 393 17.73 36.70 88.38
CA ILE A 393 16.54 36.49 87.54
C ILE A 393 16.83 36.77 86.06
N ALA A 394 17.73 37.71 85.74
CA ALA A 394 18.18 37.93 84.36
C ALA A 394 19.02 36.75 83.84
N GLN A 395 20.02 36.31 84.60
CA GLN A 395 20.86 35.16 84.25
C GLN A 395 20.03 33.87 84.07
N GLU A 396 19.07 33.60 84.96
CA GLU A 396 18.16 32.45 84.80
C GLU A 396 17.31 32.53 83.52
N LYS A 397 16.98 33.72 83.01
CA LYS A 397 16.27 33.87 81.73
C LYS A 397 17.18 33.61 80.54
N GLU A 398 18.36 34.21 80.53
CA GLU A 398 19.37 33.99 79.47
C GLU A 398 19.75 32.50 79.36
N GLU A 399 19.92 31.81 80.49
CA GLU A 399 20.17 30.36 80.51
C GLU A 399 18.99 29.55 79.97
N ARG A 400 17.74 29.89 80.32
CA ARG A 400 16.55 29.21 79.80
C ARG A 400 16.41 29.41 78.29
N GLU A 401 16.60 30.64 77.80
CA GLU A 401 16.59 30.96 76.37
C GLU A 401 17.70 30.23 75.60
N HIS A 402 18.92 30.19 76.13
CA HIS A 402 20.01 29.40 75.54
C HIS A 402 19.75 27.89 75.57
N GLN A 403 19.14 27.34 76.63
CA GLN A 403 18.72 25.95 76.68
C GLN A 403 17.62 25.64 75.65
N GLU A 404 16.65 26.54 75.47
CA GLU A 404 15.60 26.40 74.46
C GLU A 404 16.16 26.49 73.02
N GLN A 405 17.05 27.45 72.75
CA GLN A 405 17.77 27.54 71.48
C GLN A 405 18.56 26.24 71.18
N ARG A 406 19.23 25.65 72.17
CA ARG A 406 19.90 24.35 72.02
C ARG A 406 18.91 23.22 71.73
N ARG A 407 17.79 23.14 72.46
CA ARG A 407 16.74 22.12 72.24
C ARG A 407 16.13 22.24 70.84
N ASN A 408 15.86 23.47 70.37
CA ASN A 408 15.26 23.68 69.05
C ASN A 408 16.27 23.39 67.91
N ARG A 409 17.56 23.70 68.08
CA ARG A 409 18.62 23.25 67.14
C ARG A 409 18.74 21.72 67.09
N LEU A 410 18.59 21.02 68.22
CA LEU A 410 18.59 19.55 68.26
C LEU A 410 17.35 18.93 67.58
N LYS A 411 16.15 19.51 67.75
CA LYS A 411 14.94 19.09 67.02
C LYS A 411 15.15 19.19 65.51
N VAL A 412 15.58 20.37 65.03
CA VAL A 412 15.84 20.62 63.59
C VAL A 412 16.89 19.66 63.05
N ARG A 413 17.95 19.36 63.82
CA ARG A 413 18.95 18.36 63.44
C ARG A 413 18.34 16.97 63.29
N HIS A 414 17.54 16.50 64.25
CA HIS A 414 16.91 15.17 64.16
C HIS A 414 15.86 15.08 63.05
N GLU A 415 15.17 16.17 62.72
CA GLU A 415 14.27 16.25 61.56
C GLU A 415 15.06 16.19 60.24
N GLN A 416 16.22 16.86 60.15
CA GLN A 416 17.13 16.74 59.00
C GLN A 416 17.72 15.34 58.87
N GLU A 417 18.12 14.70 59.97
CA GLU A 417 18.59 13.31 59.99
C GLU A 417 17.49 12.33 59.54
N ARG A 418 16.23 12.54 59.97
CA ARG A 418 15.09 11.73 59.51
C ARG A 418 14.80 11.94 58.02
N GLN A 419 14.72 13.18 57.55
CA GLN A 419 14.52 13.49 56.13
C GLN A 419 15.65 12.96 55.23
N ALA A 420 16.88 12.89 55.74
CA ALA A 420 18.01 12.27 55.03
C ALA A 420 17.82 10.76 54.91
N GLN A 421 17.41 10.08 55.98
CA GLN A 421 17.11 8.64 55.97
C GLN A 421 15.92 8.31 55.06
N GLU A 422 14.84 9.08 55.11
CA GLU A 422 13.68 8.96 54.22
C GLU A 422 14.08 9.11 52.74
N LYS A 423 14.89 10.13 52.41
CA LYS A 423 15.43 10.33 51.06
C LYS A 423 16.38 9.20 50.63
N GLU A 424 17.12 8.58 51.54
CA GLU A 424 17.95 7.43 51.21
C GLU A 424 17.10 6.17 50.98
N GLN A 425 16.08 5.93 51.81
CA GLN A 425 15.14 4.81 51.63
C GLN A 425 14.37 4.94 50.31
N LEU A 426 13.86 6.12 49.96
CA LEU A 426 13.24 6.37 48.66
C LEU A 426 14.20 6.12 47.49
N ARG A 427 15.49 6.50 47.62
CA ARG A 427 16.52 6.20 46.60
C ARG A 427 16.86 4.71 46.51
N ARG A 428 16.76 3.94 47.61
CA ARG A 428 16.91 2.48 47.59
C ARG A 428 15.71 1.83 46.90
N GLN A 429 14.49 2.19 47.28
CA GLN A 429 13.26 1.73 46.64
C GLN A 429 13.20 2.05 45.14
N GLN A 430 13.64 3.24 44.72
CA GLN A 430 13.75 3.60 43.29
C GLN A 430 14.73 2.72 42.52
N ARG A 431 15.85 2.31 43.14
CA ARG A 431 16.82 1.37 42.54
C ARG A 431 16.31 -0.07 42.54
N GLU A 432 15.59 -0.48 43.58
CA GLU A 432 14.94 -1.79 43.66
C GLU A 432 13.83 -1.92 42.60
N LEU A 433 13.07 -0.84 42.37
CA LEU A 433 12.08 -0.76 41.29
C LEU A 433 12.74 -0.77 39.91
N SER A 434 13.79 0.03 39.66
CA SER A 434 14.48 0.01 38.36
C SER A 434 15.11 -1.35 38.08
N LEU A 435 15.75 -1.98 39.07
CA LEU A 435 16.28 -3.34 38.94
C LEU A 435 15.16 -4.38 38.71
N ALA A 436 13.98 -4.21 39.32
CA ALA A 436 12.84 -5.09 39.05
C ALA A 436 12.23 -4.88 37.65
N GLU A 437 12.30 -3.66 37.09
CA GLU A 437 11.91 -3.37 35.71
C GLU A 437 12.95 -3.89 34.69
N ASP A 438 14.24 -3.76 35.01
CA ASP A 438 15.35 -4.36 34.24
C ASP A 438 15.28 -5.90 34.26
N MET A 439 14.96 -6.52 35.40
CA MET A 439 14.76 -7.97 35.45
C MET A 439 13.54 -8.40 34.61
N LYS A 440 12.41 -7.68 34.69
CA LYS A 440 11.22 -7.95 33.86
C LYS A 440 11.46 -7.71 32.36
N SER A 441 12.32 -6.76 31.99
CA SER A 441 12.66 -6.53 30.58
C SER A 441 13.59 -7.64 30.05
N ASN A 442 14.56 -8.09 30.86
CA ASN A 442 15.38 -9.26 30.57
C ASN A 442 14.55 -10.56 30.49
N GLU A 443 13.56 -10.75 31.36
CA GLU A 443 12.64 -11.90 31.30
C GLU A 443 11.84 -11.90 29.98
N LYS A 444 11.28 -10.75 29.56
CA LYS A 444 10.61 -10.62 28.25
C LYS A 444 11.55 -10.89 27.08
N LEU A 445 12.81 -10.45 27.14
CA LEU A 445 13.81 -10.76 26.11
C LEU A 445 14.11 -12.27 26.05
N ARG A 446 14.18 -12.95 27.20
CA ARG A 446 14.31 -14.41 27.28
C ARG A 446 13.07 -15.14 26.72
N GLU A 447 11.86 -14.65 26.99
CA GLU A 447 10.62 -15.19 26.40
C GLU A 447 10.60 -15.04 24.87
N VAL A 448 11.06 -13.90 24.34
CA VAL A 448 11.16 -13.66 22.89
C VAL A 448 12.24 -14.55 22.25
N ASP A 449 13.44 -14.64 22.85
CA ASP A 449 14.49 -15.57 22.39
C ASP A 449 13.96 -17.02 22.37
N LEU A 450 13.25 -17.46 23.41
CA LEU A 450 12.62 -18.80 23.47
C LEU A 450 11.52 -19.03 22.42
N MET A 451 10.71 -18.00 22.10
CA MET A 451 9.73 -18.08 21.02
C MET A 451 10.40 -18.20 19.65
N VAL A 452 11.49 -17.48 19.42
CA VAL A 452 12.29 -17.58 18.19
C VAL A 452 12.97 -18.95 18.08
N GLU A 453 13.45 -19.54 19.19
CA GLU A 453 13.98 -20.90 19.18
C GLU A 453 12.93 -21.95 18.81
N ARG A 454 11.73 -21.88 19.40
CA ARG A 454 10.61 -22.78 19.08
C ARG A 454 10.19 -22.65 17.62
N PHE A 455 10.01 -21.43 17.12
CA PHE A 455 9.69 -21.19 15.71
C PHE A 455 10.78 -21.74 14.76
N ALA A 456 12.06 -21.65 15.12
CA ALA A 456 13.14 -22.25 14.36
C ALA A 456 13.15 -23.78 14.44
N GLU A 457 12.75 -24.38 15.56
CA GLU A 457 12.58 -25.83 15.73
C GLU A 457 11.41 -26.36 14.88
N ASP A 458 10.25 -25.73 14.96
CA ASP A 458 9.06 -26.05 14.16
C ASP A 458 9.33 -25.89 12.65
N SER A 459 10.04 -24.82 12.25
CA SER A 459 10.44 -24.59 10.86
C SER A 459 11.41 -25.68 10.35
N ILE A 460 12.33 -26.16 11.19
CA ILE A 460 13.24 -27.28 10.85
C ILE A 460 12.45 -28.60 10.78
N ALA A 461 11.47 -28.82 11.65
CA ALA A 461 10.61 -30.00 11.62
C ALA A 461 9.73 -30.03 10.35
N ALA A 462 9.13 -28.90 9.99
CA ALA A 462 8.35 -28.75 8.76
C ALA A 462 9.20 -28.94 7.50
N ALA A 463 10.41 -28.37 7.45
CA ALA A 463 11.35 -28.58 6.34
C ALA A 463 11.76 -30.06 6.19
N LYS A 464 12.01 -30.76 7.31
CA LYS A 464 12.27 -32.21 7.33
C LYS A 464 11.07 -33.02 6.82
N ALA A 465 9.85 -32.68 7.24
CA ALA A 465 8.63 -33.34 6.78
C ALA A 465 8.34 -33.10 5.29
N ALA A 466 8.69 -31.91 4.77
CA ALA A 466 8.57 -31.54 3.35
C ALA A 466 9.73 -32.06 2.47
N GLY A 467 10.73 -32.75 3.03
CA GLY A 467 11.87 -33.29 2.29
C GLY A 467 12.85 -32.24 1.74
N THR A 468 12.84 -31.00 2.24
CA THR A 468 13.70 -29.90 1.78
C THR A 468 15.00 -29.81 2.59
N ASP A 469 16.00 -29.04 2.13
CA ASP A 469 17.31 -28.96 2.79
C ASP A 469 17.29 -28.13 4.09
N TRP A 470 16.90 -28.82 5.17
CA TRP A 470 16.87 -28.33 6.53
C TRP A 470 18.25 -27.99 7.13
N ARG A 471 19.38 -28.36 6.50
CA ARG A 471 20.72 -28.11 7.06
C ARG A 471 21.05 -26.62 7.12
N ILE A 472 20.57 -25.84 6.16
CA ILE A 472 20.74 -24.38 6.12
C ILE A 472 19.98 -23.73 7.30
N LEU A 473 18.75 -24.20 7.57
CA LEU A 473 17.95 -23.73 8.71
C LEU A 473 18.58 -24.13 10.06
N GLU A 474 19.15 -25.33 10.17
CA GLU A 474 19.85 -25.75 11.38
C GLU A 474 21.15 -24.95 11.60
N MET A 475 21.88 -24.61 10.54
CA MET A 475 22.99 -23.66 10.60
C MET A 475 22.54 -22.25 11.03
N ALA A 476 21.37 -21.79 10.57
CA ALA A 476 20.80 -20.51 10.99
C ALA A 476 20.42 -20.53 12.49
N ARG A 477 19.73 -21.57 12.97
CA ARG A 477 19.43 -21.77 14.41
C ARG A 477 20.71 -21.83 15.26
N ARG A 478 21.78 -22.48 14.79
CA ARG A 478 23.10 -22.49 15.46
C ARG A 478 23.83 -21.14 15.42
N ARG A 479 23.48 -20.22 14.52
CA ARG A 479 23.97 -18.82 14.53
C ARG A 479 23.12 -17.94 15.45
N LEU A 480 21.79 -18.07 15.42
CA LEU A 480 20.88 -17.39 16.34
C LEU A 480 21.22 -17.72 17.81
N ARG A 481 21.46 -18.99 18.15
CA ARG A 481 21.98 -19.43 19.48
C ARG A 481 23.36 -18.87 19.89
N ARG A 482 24.02 -18.10 19.03
CA ARG A 482 25.28 -17.39 19.33
C ARG A 482 25.09 -15.86 19.38
N GLN A 483 23.89 -15.37 19.05
CA GLN A 483 23.50 -13.96 19.03
C GLN A 483 22.37 -13.65 20.03
N SER A 484 21.59 -14.66 20.42
CA SER A 484 20.60 -14.64 21.50
C SER A 484 21.22 -14.15 22.81
N SER A 485 20.48 -13.30 23.54
CA SER A 485 20.90 -12.69 24.82
C SER A 485 21.29 -13.71 25.89
N LEU A 486 20.76 -14.93 25.78
CA LEU A 486 20.99 -16.09 26.67
C LEU A 486 22.45 -16.55 26.79
N ARG A 487 23.38 -16.10 25.92
CA ARG A 487 24.79 -16.48 26.01
C ARG A 487 25.62 -15.44 26.77
N GLU A 488 25.61 -15.52 28.10
CA GLU A 488 26.56 -14.82 28.97
C GLU A 488 28.01 -15.06 28.50
N PRO A 489 28.82 -13.99 28.45
CA PRO A 489 29.83 -13.88 29.49
C PRO A 489 30.10 -12.43 29.95
N HIS A 490 30.31 -12.22 31.24
CA HIS A 490 31.61 -11.71 31.70
C HIS A 490 31.85 -11.93 33.20
N ARG A 491 33.12 -12.02 33.59
CA ARG A 491 33.57 -12.16 34.99
C ARG A 491 33.34 -10.88 35.78
N GLU A 492 33.04 -11.00 37.06
CA GLU A 492 33.12 -9.90 38.02
C GLU A 492 34.52 -9.27 38.00
N HIS A 493 34.62 -8.01 37.55
CA HIS A 493 35.81 -7.22 37.82
C HIS A 493 35.61 -6.54 39.17
N LYS A 494 36.28 -7.04 40.22
CA LYS A 494 36.40 -6.27 41.47
C LYS A 494 37.16 -4.99 41.12
N GLY A 495 36.49 -3.85 41.28
CA GLY A 495 37.08 -2.52 41.15
C GLY A 495 37.15 -1.89 42.54
N ASP A 496 38.34 -1.44 42.94
CA ASP A 496 38.56 -0.80 44.23
C ASP A 496 37.79 0.51 44.32
N ASN A 497 36.92 0.63 45.34
CA ASN A 497 36.23 1.87 45.64
C ASN A 497 36.94 2.57 46.80
N SER A 498 37.94 3.39 46.43
CA SER A 498 38.77 4.14 47.36
C SER A 498 37.94 5.19 48.14
N ARG A 499 37.67 4.91 49.42
CA ARG A 499 37.07 5.87 50.36
C ARG A 499 38.04 7.02 50.67
N ALA A 500 38.09 8.01 49.79
CA ALA A 500 38.68 9.31 50.08
C ALA A 500 37.79 10.08 51.08
N SER A 501 38.05 9.93 52.37
CA SER A 501 37.41 10.74 53.42
C SER A 501 37.87 12.20 53.36
N PRO A 502 36.95 13.17 53.24
CA PRO A 502 37.28 14.58 53.48
C PRO A 502 37.68 14.81 54.94
N ARG A 503 38.55 15.80 55.18
CA ARG A 503 38.97 16.23 56.53
C ARG A 503 37.79 16.81 57.32
N THR A 504 37.76 16.56 58.62
CA THR A 504 37.23 17.50 59.62
C THR A 504 38.39 18.21 60.30
N GLN A 505 38.50 19.52 60.09
CA GLN A 505 39.23 20.39 61.04
C GLN A 505 38.26 20.74 62.18
N ILE A 506 38.77 20.78 63.41
CA ILE A 506 38.02 21.19 64.59
C ILE A 506 38.38 22.64 64.91
N PHE A 507 37.36 23.44 65.17
CA PHE A 507 37.40 24.67 65.98
C PHE A 507 36.55 24.42 67.22
#